data_AF-A0A8T4AZQ4-F1
#
_entry.id   AF-A0A8T4AZQ4-F1
#
_cell.length_a   1.000
_cell.length_b   1.000
_cell.length_c   1.000
_cell.angle_alpha   90.00
_cell.angle_beta   90.00
_cell.angle_gamma   90.00
#
_symmetry.space_group_name_H-M   'P 1'
#
loop_
_entity.id
_entity.type
_entity.pdbx_description
1 polymer ?
#
loop_
_entity_poly.entity_id
_entity_poly.type
_entity_poly.pdbx_seq_one_letter_code
_entity_poly.pdbx_strand_id
1 'polypeptide(L)'
;MNWKKHARAGLKASGAMGGLNLFILGAMMVIGYDTTPVSRIGGEIPLPVFAMATVIGGGIVPGWIGTLVWTKIEERWSDKSRIMFTLLALSMATLMTLPIANRDLPTGDAYVLTTVLHYTTAILGCMFIPYFSNPANAE
;
A
#
# COMPACT_ATOMS: atom_id res chain seq x y z
N MET A 1 -6.56 -16.70 16.51
CA MET A 1 -6.68 -15.37 15.85
C MET A 1 -7.69 -14.52 16.62
N ASN A 2 -7.27 -13.42 17.27
CA ASN A 2 -8.17 -12.53 18.02
C ASN A 2 -8.68 -11.42 17.09
N TRP A 3 -9.88 -11.61 16.54
CA TRP A 3 -10.42 -10.75 15.48
C TRP A 3 -10.44 -9.25 15.84
N LYS A 4 -10.75 -8.91 17.09
CA LYS A 4 -10.75 -7.51 17.56
C LYS A 4 -9.35 -6.88 17.48
N LYS A 5 -8.31 -7.64 17.83
CA LYS A 5 -6.91 -7.19 17.75
C LYS A 5 -6.48 -6.99 16.29
N HIS A 6 -6.84 -7.90 15.39
CA HIS A 6 -6.54 -7.76 13.95
C HIS A 6 -7.24 -6.58 13.32
N ALA A 7 -8.54 -6.40 13.59
CA ALA A 7 -9.30 -5.27 13.05
C ALA A 7 -8.70 -3.92 13.52
N ARG A 8 -8.29 -3.83 14.79
CA ARG A 8 -7.66 -2.62 15.34
C ARG A 8 -6.29 -2.35 14.71
N ALA A 9 -5.43 -3.36 14.62
CA ALA A 9 -4.11 -3.24 14.01
C ALA A 9 -4.20 -2.89 12.51
N GLY A 10 -5.11 -3.56 11.79
CA GLY A 10 -5.40 -3.28 10.40
C GLY A 10 -5.90 -1.84 10.19
N LEU A 11 -6.82 -1.36 11.02
CA LEU A 11 -7.30 0.02 10.94
C LEU A 11 -6.19 1.05 11.20
N LYS A 12 -5.38 0.86 12.26
CA LYS A 12 -4.25 1.75 12.57
C LYS A 12 -3.23 1.77 11.42
N ALA A 13 -2.86 0.60 10.89
CA ALA A 13 -1.94 0.47 9.76
C ALA A 13 -2.51 1.13 8.49
N SER A 14 -3.77 0.86 8.15
CA SER A 14 -4.44 1.45 7.01
C SER A 14 -4.50 2.97 7.05
N GLY A 15 -4.78 3.54 8.23
CA GLY A 15 -4.79 4.99 8.41
C GLY A 15 -3.41 5.61 8.20
N ALA A 16 -2.37 5.04 8.83
CA ALA A 16 -0.99 5.53 8.69
C ALA A 16 -0.47 5.42 7.25
N MET A 17 -0.70 4.27 6.61
CA MET A 17 -0.30 4.02 5.22
C MET A 17 -1.05 4.93 4.24
N GLY A 18 -2.38 5.03 4.37
CA GLY A 18 -3.20 5.86 3.50
C GLY A 18 -2.86 7.34 3.63
N GLY A 19 -2.67 7.84 4.86
CA GLY A 19 -2.28 9.23 5.10
C GLY A 19 -0.92 9.59 4.51
N LEU A 20 0.09 8.73 4.69
CA LEU A 20 1.43 8.96 4.13
C LEU A 20 1.46 8.83 2.61
N ASN A 21 0.73 7.87 2.03
CA ASN A 21 0.61 7.76 0.57
C ASN A 21 -0.10 8.98 -0.03
N LEU A 22 -1.12 9.52 0.65
CA LEU A 22 -1.78 10.75 0.22
C LEU A 22 -0.84 11.97 0.32
N PHE A 23 -0.01 12.03 1.37
CA PHE A 23 1.03 13.05 1.50
C PHE A 23 2.06 12.97 0.37
N ILE A 24 2.55 11.77 0.06
CA ILE A 24 3.50 11.55 -1.05
C ILE A 24 2.86 11.95 -2.39
N LEU A 25 1.61 11.54 -2.61
CA LEU A 25 0.83 11.94 -3.78
C LEU A 25 0.75 13.48 -3.92
N GLY A 26 0.44 14.19 -2.84
CA GLY A 26 0.43 15.65 -2.81
C GLY A 26 1.81 16.27 -3.09
N ALA A 27 2.88 15.69 -2.54
CA ALA A 27 4.25 16.16 -2.80
C ALA A 27 4.64 15.98 -4.27
N MET A 28 4.23 14.87 -4.90
CA MET A 28 4.50 14.62 -6.33
C MET A 28 3.78 15.63 -7.24
N MET A 29 2.56 16.06 -6.88
CA MET A 29 1.87 17.14 -7.58
C MET A 29 2.63 18.46 -7.50
N VAL A 30 3.12 18.81 -6.31
CA VAL A 30 3.84 20.08 -6.10
C VAL A 30 5.11 20.18 -6.94
N ILE A 31 5.80 19.06 -7.17
CA ILE A 31 7.01 19.03 -8.02
C ILE A 31 6.70 18.89 -9.52
N GLY A 32 5.43 18.92 -9.92
CA GLY A 32 5.02 19.04 -11.32
C GLY A 32 4.74 17.72 -12.04
N TYR A 33 4.59 16.60 -11.34
CA TYR A 33 4.09 15.37 -11.98
C TYR A 33 2.62 15.55 -12.37
N ASP A 34 2.28 15.17 -13.61
CA ASP A 34 0.89 15.11 -14.05
C ASP A 34 0.17 13.95 -13.33
N THR A 35 -0.77 14.33 -12.48
CA THR A 35 -1.56 13.41 -11.65
C THR A 35 -2.95 13.14 -12.22
N THR A 36 -3.19 13.46 -13.49
CA THR A 36 -4.37 13.00 -14.22
C THR A 36 -4.03 11.73 -15.00
N PRO A 37 -4.11 10.53 -14.37
CA PRO A 37 -3.93 9.30 -15.13
C PRO A 37 -4.97 9.23 -16.24
N VAL A 38 -4.49 9.05 -17.46
CA VAL A 38 -5.36 8.70 -18.57
C VAL A 38 -5.74 7.23 -18.40
N SER A 39 -7.02 6.97 -18.17
CA SER A 39 -7.55 5.62 -18.17
C SER A 39 -7.28 4.95 -19.52
N ARG A 40 -7.18 3.62 -19.54
CA ARG A 40 -6.93 2.84 -20.77
C ARG A 40 -7.94 3.09 -21.90
N ILE A 41 -9.13 3.59 -21.55
CA ILE A 41 -10.24 3.97 -22.45
C ILE A 41 -10.19 5.45 -22.89
N GLY A 42 -9.13 6.18 -22.56
CA GLY A 42 -8.88 7.54 -23.07
C GLY A 42 -9.55 8.68 -22.30
N GLY A 43 -9.99 8.43 -21.06
CA GLY A 43 -10.55 9.45 -20.17
C GLY A 43 -9.59 9.84 -19.05
N GLU A 44 -9.42 11.13 -18.80
CA GLU A 44 -8.73 11.65 -17.61
C GLU A 44 -9.45 11.16 -16.34
N ILE A 45 -8.69 10.65 -15.38
CA ILE A 45 -9.21 10.35 -14.05
C ILE A 45 -9.09 11.62 -13.20
N PRO A 46 -10.21 12.18 -12.70
CA PRO A 46 -10.16 13.36 -11.85
C PRO A 46 -9.32 13.12 -10.60
N LEU A 47 -8.56 14.13 -10.21
CA LEU A 47 -7.66 14.08 -9.05
C LEU A 47 -8.32 13.54 -7.76
N PRO A 48 -9.55 13.92 -7.40
CA PRO A 48 -10.20 13.37 -6.19
C PRO A 48 -10.43 11.86 -6.28
N VAL A 49 -10.72 11.35 -7.48
CA VAL A 49 -10.93 9.91 -7.71
C VAL A 49 -9.60 9.16 -7.55
N PHE A 50 -8.52 9.72 -8.09
CA PHE A 50 -7.18 9.15 -7.95
C PHE A 50 -6.67 9.18 -6.50
N ALA A 51 -6.93 10.28 -5.77
CA ALA A 51 -6.63 10.38 -4.34
C ALA A 51 -7.42 9.34 -3.52
N MET A 52 -8.71 9.15 -3.82
CA MET A 52 -9.52 8.11 -3.18
C MET A 52 -9.00 6.71 -3.49
N ALA A 53 -8.63 6.44 -4.74
CA ALA A 53 -8.02 5.17 -5.13
C ALA A 53 -6.70 4.94 -4.38
N THR A 54 -5.91 5.98 -4.13
CA THR A 54 -4.66 5.92 -3.36
C THR A 54 -4.92 5.58 -1.89
N VAL A 55 -5.93 6.19 -1.26
CA VAL A 55 -6.30 5.87 0.13
C VAL A 55 -6.80 4.44 0.25
N ILE A 56 -7.67 4.01 -0.67
CA ILE A 56 -8.26 2.67 -0.63
C ILE A 56 -7.21 1.61 -1.00
N GLY A 57 -6.58 1.76 -2.15
CA GLY A 57 -5.65 0.80 -2.73
C GLY A 57 -4.24 0.82 -2.13
N GLY A 58 -3.78 1.97 -1.63
CA GLY A 58 -2.49 2.12 -0.97
C GLY A 58 -2.55 2.11 0.56
N GLY A 59 -3.74 2.26 1.16
CA GLY A 59 -3.90 2.32 2.62
C GLY A 59 -4.81 1.23 3.16
N ILE A 60 -6.11 1.33 2.86
CA ILE A 60 -7.16 0.48 3.47
C ILE A 60 -6.95 -0.99 3.11
N VAL A 61 -6.93 -1.33 1.83
CA VAL A 61 -6.83 -2.71 1.36
C VAL A 61 -5.49 -3.36 1.79
N PRO A 62 -4.32 -2.73 1.58
CA PRO A 62 -3.05 -3.32 1.98
C PRO A 62 -2.90 -3.42 3.50
N GLY A 63 -3.38 -2.45 4.27
CA GLY A 63 -3.32 -2.51 5.73
C GLY A 63 -4.16 -3.64 6.31
N TRP A 64 -5.38 -3.85 5.80
CA TRP A 64 -6.25 -4.94 6.24
C TRP A 64 -5.73 -6.32 5.81
N ILE A 65 -5.50 -6.52 4.51
CA ILE A 65 -5.04 -7.81 3.99
C ILE A 65 -3.64 -8.13 4.53
N GLY A 66 -2.76 -7.13 4.53
CA GLY A 66 -1.41 -7.29 5.02
C GLY A 66 -1.35 -7.67 6.50
N THR A 67 -2.26 -7.18 7.35
CA THR A 67 -2.33 -7.60 8.76
C THR A 67 -2.75 -9.06 8.93
N LEU A 68 -3.66 -9.56 8.08
CA LEU A 68 -4.03 -10.99 8.05
C LEU A 68 -2.85 -11.86 7.61
N VAL A 69 -2.18 -11.45 6.54
CA VAL A 69 -1.00 -12.15 6.00
C VAL A 69 0.15 -12.12 7.01
N TRP A 70 0.39 -10.98 7.65
CA TRP A 70 1.38 -10.81 8.72
C TRP A 70 1.13 -11.81 9.84
N THR A 71 -0.10 -11.89 10.34
CA THR A 71 -0.46 -12.82 11.43
C THR A 71 -0.10 -14.27 11.08
N LYS A 72 -0.38 -14.69 9.84
CA LYS A 72 -0.05 -16.04 9.37
C LYS A 72 1.45 -16.27 9.23
N ILE A 73 2.18 -15.26 8.78
CA ILE A 73 3.64 -15.32 8.65
C ILE A 73 4.30 -15.32 10.04
N GLU A 74 3.81 -14.51 10.98
CA GLU A 74 4.26 -14.44 12.37
C GLU A 74 4.06 -15.78 13.10
N GLU A 75 2.85 -16.35 13.03
CA GLU A 75 2.51 -17.65 13.64
C GLU A 75 3.44 -18.79 13.17
N ARG A 76 3.89 -18.75 11.91
CA ARG A 76 4.65 -19.85 11.31
C ARG A 76 6.17 -19.65 11.32
N TRP A 77 6.66 -18.41 11.20
CA TRP A 77 8.09 -18.14 10.96
C TRP A 77 8.75 -17.31 12.07
N SER A 78 8.00 -16.83 13.08
CA SER A 78 8.45 -16.00 14.21
C SER A 78 9.60 -15.03 13.87
N ASP A 79 10.83 -15.50 14.05
CA ASP A 79 12.05 -14.71 13.95
C ASP A 79 12.35 -14.26 12.50
N LYS A 80 11.85 -15.01 11.51
CA LYS A 80 12.00 -14.69 10.08
C LYS A 80 10.80 -13.94 9.51
N SER A 81 9.75 -13.70 10.31
CA SER A 81 8.48 -13.18 9.81
C SER A 81 8.59 -11.81 9.17
N ARG A 82 9.45 -10.93 9.73
CA ARG A 82 9.74 -9.62 9.12
C ARG A 82 10.32 -9.75 7.73
N ILE A 83 11.35 -10.58 7.56
CA ILE A 83 12.00 -10.80 6.27
C ILE A 83 11.00 -11.39 5.26
N MET A 84 10.25 -12.41 5.67
CA MET A 84 9.27 -13.07 4.79
C MET A 84 8.14 -12.13 4.37
N PHE A 85 7.63 -11.32 5.29
CA PHE A 85 6.60 -10.33 4.99
C PHE A 85 7.13 -9.24 4.07
N THR A 86 8.35 -8.77 4.29
CA THR A 86 8.98 -7.77 3.42
C THR A 86 9.23 -8.29 2.02
N LEU A 87 9.76 -9.51 1.88
CA LEU A 87 9.95 -10.14 0.57
C LEU A 87 8.62 -10.27 -0.16
N LEU A 88 7.55 -10.71 0.53
CA LEU A 88 6.23 -10.82 -0.07
C LEU A 88 5.66 -9.45 -0.49
N ALA A 89 5.72 -8.44 0.38
CA ALA A 89 5.19 -7.11 0.10
C ALA A 89 5.90 -6.44 -1.08
N LEU A 90 7.24 -6.50 -1.12
CA LEU A 90 8.03 -5.95 -2.22
C LEU A 90 7.79 -6.74 -3.52
N SER A 91 7.71 -8.07 -3.46
CA SER A 91 7.40 -8.89 -4.65
C SER A 91 6.02 -8.55 -5.22
N MET A 92 5.02 -8.35 -4.36
CA MET A 92 3.68 -7.94 -4.77
C MET A 92 3.69 -6.53 -5.39
N ALA A 93 4.41 -5.57 -4.81
CA ALA A 93 4.57 -4.24 -5.40
C ALA A 93 5.20 -4.32 -6.80
N THR A 94 6.26 -5.12 -6.96
CA THR A 94 6.88 -5.37 -8.26
C THR A 94 5.90 -5.96 -9.25
N LEU A 95 5.18 -7.03 -8.88
CA LEU A 95 4.20 -7.67 -9.75
C LEU A 95 3.09 -6.71 -10.18
N MET A 96 2.59 -5.87 -9.27
CA MET A 96 1.54 -4.90 -9.60
C MET A 96 2.04 -3.75 -10.48
N THR A 97 3.35 -3.53 -10.56
CA THR A 97 4.00 -2.44 -11.30
C THR A 97 4.58 -2.88 -12.65
N LEU A 98 4.70 -4.18 -12.88
CA LEU A 98 5.19 -4.71 -14.15
C LEU A 98 4.05 -4.72 -15.19
N PRO A 99 4.22 -4.10 -16.37
CA PRO A 99 3.20 -4.10 -17.42
C PRO A 99 2.89 -5.50 -17.99
N ILE A 100 3.80 -6.45 -17.78
CA ILE A 100 3.59 -7.86 -18.14
C ILE A 100 2.56 -8.53 -17.20
N ALA A 101 2.56 -8.15 -15.92
CA ALA A 101 1.69 -8.70 -14.90
C ALA A 101 0.41 -7.86 -14.70
N ASN A 102 0.44 -6.58 -15.04
CA ASN A 102 -0.71 -5.69 -15.03
C ASN A 102 -0.79 -4.88 -16.34
N ARG A 103 -1.60 -5.38 -17.29
CA ARG A 103 -1.79 -4.76 -18.62
C ARG A 103 -2.60 -3.46 -18.58
N ASP A 104 -3.14 -3.09 -17.43
CA ASP A 104 -3.96 -1.89 -17.22
C ASP A 104 -3.18 -0.76 -16.53
N LEU A 105 -1.86 -0.84 -16.50
CA LEU A 105 -1.03 0.21 -15.92
C LEU A 105 -1.13 1.51 -16.73
N PRO A 106 -1.17 2.67 -16.05
CA PRO A 106 -1.12 3.96 -16.71
C PRO A 106 0.23 4.17 -17.40
N THR A 107 0.31 5.17 -18.30
CA THR A 107 1.54 5.59 -19.00
C THR A 107 2.01 6.96 -18.49
N GLY A 108 3.23 7.36 -18.89
CA GLY A 108 3.77 8.69 -18.54
C GLY A 108 3.95 8.90 -17.04
N ASP A 109 3.67 10.11 -16.56
CA ASP A 109 3.82 10.52 -15.16
C ASP A 109 2.95 9.70 -14.20
N ALA A 110 1.77 9.30 -14.65
CA ALA A 110 0.88 8.44 -13.89
C ALA A 110 1.47 7.05 -13.64
N TYR A 111 2.26 6.50 -14.58
CA TYR A 111 3.01 5.26 -14.35
C TYR A 111 4.01 5.42 -13.21
N VAL A 112 4.75 6.53 -13.22
CA VAL A 112 5.75 6.85 -12.20
C VAL A 112 5.06 7.01 -10.84
N LEU A 113 3.95 7.73 -10.78
CA LEU A 113 3.17 7.88 -9.56
C LEU A 113 2.65 6.55 -9.02
N THR A 114 2.04 5.73 -9.87
CA THR A 114 1.54 4.41 -9.47
C THR A 114 2.67 3.52 -8.98
N THR A 115 3.84 3.57 -9.64
CA THR A 115 5.04 2.86 -9.21
C THR A 115 5.49 3.30 -7.82
N VAL A 116 5.65 4.60 -7.61
CA VAL A 116 6.01 5.17 -6.30
C VAL A 116 5.02 4.71 -5.24
N LEU A 117 3.72 4.83 -5.51
CA LEU A 117 2.66 4.45 -4.58
C LEU A 117 2.66 2.95 -4.25
N HIS A 118 2.94 2.06 -5.20
CA HIS A 118 3.05 0.62 -4.92
C HIS A 118 4.23 0.31 -3.97
N TYR A 119 5.41 0.89 -4.23
CA TYR A 119 6.59 0.64 -3.41
C TYR A 119 6.49 1.32 -2.04
N THR A 120 5.97 2.54 -1.96
CA THR A 120 5.74 3.21 -0.67
C THR A 120 4.72 2.42 0.14
N THR A 121 3.63 1.97 -0.46
CA THR A 121 2.67 1.08 0.20
C THR A 121 3.33 -0.17 0.77
N ALA A 122 4.19 -0.84 0.00
CA ALA A 122 4.90 -2.03 0.49
C ALA A 122 5.85 -1.70 1.65
N ILE A 123 6.64 -0.63 1.53
CA ILE A 123 7.59 -0.19 2.56
C ILE A 123 6.85 0.19 3.84
N LEU A 124 5.83 1.03 3.74
CA LEU A 124 5.00 1.45 4.87
C LEU A 124 4.26 0.27 5.48
N GLY A 125 3.80 -0.69 4.68
CA GLY A 125 3.22 -1.94 5.16
C GLY A 125 4.22 -2.74 5.99
N CYS A 126 5.47 -2.88 5.54
CA CYS A 126 6.54 -3.56 6.28
C CYS A 126 6.87 -2.88 7.61
N MET A 127 6.64 -1.57 7.72
CA MET A 127 6.87 -0.82 8.95
C MET A 127 5.66 -0.90 9.88
N PHE A 128 4.48 -0.48 9.41
CA PHE A 128 3.32 -0.25 10.27
C PHE A 128 2.55 -1.50 10.62
N ILE A 129 2.45 -2.49 9.72
CA ILE A 129 1.68 -3.70 9.99
C ILE A 129 2.30 -4.51 11.14
N PRO A 130 3.62 -4.81 11.13
CA PRO A 130 4.26 -5.44 12.28
C PRO A 130 4.23 -4.56 13.52
N TYR A 131 4.41 -3.24 13.36
CA TYR A 131 4.42 -2.29 14.47
C TYR A 131 3.10 -2.30 15.24
N PHE A 132 1.96 -2.16 14.54
CA PHE A 132 0.63 -2.13 15.18
C PHE A 132 0.09 -3.51 15.57
N SER A 133 0.64 -4.59 14.99
CA SER A 133 0.31 -5.96 15.39
C SER A 133 1.02 -6.37 16.69
N ASN A 134 2.13 -5.73 17.02
CA ASN A 134 2.87 -5.96 18.27
C ASN A 134 1.99 -5.58 19.48
N PRO A 135 1.76 -6.51 20.44
CA PRO A 135 0.99 -6.22 21.64
C PRO A 135 1.51 -5.02 22.45
N ALA A 136 2.81 -4.74 22.45
CA ALA A 136 3.39 -3.59 23.17
C ALA A 136 2.95 -2.23 22.60
N ASN A 137 2.51 -2.20 21.33
CA ASN A 137 2.04 -0.98 20.65
C ASN A 137 0.52 -1.00 20.41
N ALA A 138 -0.17 -2.00 20.97
CA ALA A 138 -1.59 -2.25 20.71
C ALA A 138 -2.53 -1.43 21.59
N GLU A 139 -2.00 -0.70 22.58
CA GLU A 139 -2.76 0.21 23.46
C GLU A 139 -3.32 1.42 22.71
#